data_AF-A0A9X2XMS0-F1
#
_entry.id   AF-A0A9X2XMS0-F1
#
_cell.length_a   1.000
_cell.length_b   1.000
_cell.length_c   1.000
_cell.angle_alpha   90.00
_cell.angle_beta   90.00
_cell.angle_gamma   90.00
#
_symmetry.space_group_name_H-M   'P 1'
#
loop_
_entity.id
_entity.type
_entity.pdbx_description
1 polymer ?
#
loop_
_entity_poly.entity_id
_entity_poly.type
_entity_poly.pdbx_seq_one_letter_code
_entity_poly.pdbx_strand_id
1 'polypeptide(L)'
;MTVIDYHKAIREAEKTLLEREREQSKAFLRDRIRFLRLLKSGQCPALKQAGQLISLSLRSSQRLWKLYQQGGLAALLSYPYHGKPCRLSKEQTAQLKDYLSQDGVQFLHEAKAYIEQRFGLRYSRSGLHRLFKRMKVKKKTGRPSNYRKDEKGAKAFKKSLERW
;
A
#
# COMPACT_ATOMS: atom_id res chain seq x y z
N MET A 1 14.64 6.01 -40.36
CA MET A 1 13.92 6.00 -39.06
C MET A 1 12.49 5.61 -39.36
N THR A 2 12.01 4.45 -38.91
CA THR A 2 10.61 4.05 -39.12
C THR A 2 9.69 4.98 -38.33
N VAL A 3 8.86 5.73 -39.04
CA VAL A 3 7.81 6.55 -38.43
C VAL A 3 6.73 5.59 -37.93
N ILE A 4 6.56 5.50 -36.62
CA ILE A 4 5.52 4.66 -36.01
C ILE A 4 4.21 5.45 -36.05
N ASP A 5 3.18 4.86 -36.65
CA ASP A 5 1.81 5.37 -36.56
C ASP A 5 1.20 4.96 -35.21
N TYR A 6 1.29 5.88 -34.23
CA TYR A 6 0.75 5.64 -32.89
C TYR A 6 -0.77 5.52 -32.86
N HIS A 7 -1.48 6.13 -33.82
CA HIS A 7 -2.93 6.02 -33.90
C HIS A 7 -3.34 4.56 -34.18
N LYS A 8 -2.61 3.84 -35.04
CA LYS A 8 -2.85 2.41 -35.29
C LYS A 8 -2.23 1.50 -34.23
N ALA A 9 -1.06 1.87 -33.69
CA ALA A 9 -0.34 1.01 -32.75
C ALA A 9 -1.02 0.91 -31.36
N ILE A 10 -1.76 1.94 -30.96
CA ILE A 10 -2.49 1.95 -29.69
C ILE A 10 -3.88 1.33 -29.90
N ARG A 11 -4.15 0.23 -29.21
CA ARG A 11 -5.38 -0.56 -29.35
C ARG A 11 -6.60 0.14 -28.80
N GLU A 12 -6.44 0.83 -27.68
CA GLU A 12 -7.52 1.49 -26.97
C GLU A 12 -8.01 2.75 -27.71
N ALA A 13 -9.31 3.00 -27.64
CA ALA A 13 -9.90 4.23 -28.17
C ALA A 13 -9.55 5.43 -27.28
N GLU A 14 -9.48 6.62 -27.88
CA GLU A 14 -9.17 7.86 -27.15
C GLU A 14 -10.16 8.12 -26.00
N LYS A 15 -11.46 7.89 -26.23
CA LYS A 15 -12.50 8.05 -25.21
C LYS A 15 -12.25 7.16 -23.99
N THR A 16 -11.92 5.89 -24.22
CA THR A 16 -11.60 4.93 -23.15
C THR A 16 -10.37 5.37 -22.37
N LEU A 17 -9.34 5.90 -23.03
CA LEU A 17 -8.16 6.43 -22.34
C LEU A 17 -8.50 7.65 -21.48
N LEU A 18 -9.38 8.54 -21.96
CA LEU A 18 -9.81 9.72 -21.21
C LEU A 18 -10.62 9.35 -19.95
N GLU A 19 -11.54 8.39 -20.05
CA GLU A 19 -12.30 7.87 -18.91
C GLU A 19 -11.37 7.27 -17.85
N ARG A 20 -10.46 6.40 -18.27
CA ARG A 20 -9.45 5.79 -17.39
C ARG A 20 -8.53 6.81 -16.73
N GLU A 21 -8.17 7.89 -17.45
CA GLU A 21 -7.37 8.99 -16.90
C GLU A 21 -8.12 9.70 -15.76
N ARG A 22 -9.43 9.96 -15.94
CA ARG A 22 -10.28 10.62 -14.95
C ARG A 22 -10.51 9.76 -13.70
N GLU A 23 -10.68 8.45 -13.87
CA GLU A 23 -10.86 7.49 -12.75
C GLU A 23 -9.57 7.30 -11.94
N GLN A 24 -8.40 7.52 -12.53
CA GLN A 24 -7.13 7.19 -11.92
C GLN A 24 -6.73 8.20 -10.83
N SER A 25 -6.78 7.79 -9.56
CA SER A 25 -6.38 8.62 -8.42
C SER A 25 -4.87 8.84 -8.32
N LYS A 26 -4.06 7.88 -8.77
CA LYS A 26 -2.59 7.98 -8.68
C LYS A 26 -2.03 8.81 -9.83
N ALA A 27 -1.48 9.99 -9.53
CA ALA A 27 -0.87 10.90 -10.49
C ALA A 27 0.10 10.19 -11.46
N PHE A 28 1.01 9.37 -10.93
CA PHE A 28 1.95 8.59 -11.73
C PHE A 28 1.29 7.68 -12.78
N LEU A 29 0.18 7.03 -12.45
CA LEU A 29 -0.53 6.18 -13.40
C LEU A 29 -1.37 7.02 -14.37
N ARG A 30 -1.93 8.13 -13.88
CA ARG A 30 -2.69 9.09 -14.70
C ARG A 30 -1.83 9.66 -15.82
N ASP A 31 -0.60 10.08 -15.52
CA ASP A 31 0.34 10.62 -16.50
C ASP A 31 0.69 9.61 -17.59
N ARG A 32 0.81 8.32 -17.23
CA ARG A 32 1.03 7.25 -18.22
C ARG A 32 -0.16 7.06 -19.16
N ILE A 33 -1.40 7.14 -18.64
CA ILE A 33 -2.60 7.08 -19.47
C ILE A 33 -2.66 8.31 -20.40
N ARG A 34 -2.39 9.50 -19.84
CA ARG A 34 -2.34 10.75 -20.59
C ARG A 34 -1.32 10.68 -21.72
N PHE A 35 -0.15 10.10 -21.48
CA PHE A 35 0.88 9.85 -22.50
C PHE A 35 0.35 9.03 -23.68
N LEU A 36 -0.35 7.91 -23.43
CA LEU A 36 -0.96 7.14 -24.51
C LEU A 36 -2.06 7.93 -25.23
N ARG A 37 -2.90 8.66 -24.47
CA ARG A 37 -3.98 9.45 -25.06
C ARG A 37 -3.45 10.52 -26.02
N LEU A 38 -2.38 11.21 -25.65
CA LEU A 38 -1.70 12.23 -26.48
C LEU A 38 -1.12 11.65 -27.77
N LEU A 39 -0.61 10.42 -27.71
CA LEU A 39 -0.11 9.69 -28.89
C LEU A 39 -1.26 9.18 -29.77
N LYS A 40 -2.33 8.67 -29.16
CA LYS A 40 -3.51 8.14 -29.86
C LYS A 40 -4.28 9.23 -30.58
N SER A 41 -4.47 10.39 -29.95
CA SER A 41 -5.20 11.53 -30.52
C SER A 41 -4.42 12.26 -31.61
N GLY A 42 -3.15 11.91 -31.83
CA GLY A 42 -2.27 12.60 -32.79
C GLY A 42 -1.80 13.98 -32.33
N GLN A 43 -2.18 14.45 -31.14
CA GLN A 43 -1.70 15.72 -30.57
C GLN A 43 -0.18 15.75 -30.42
N CYS A 44 0.43 14.58 -30.23
CA CYS A 44 1.89 14.42 -30.20
C CYS A 44 2.31 13.33 -31.22
N PRO A 45 2.87 13.70 -32.37
CA PRO A 45 3.38 12.72 -33.35
C PRO A 45 4.65 11.98 -32.87
N ALA A 46 5.30 12.45 -31.80
CA ALA A 46 6.56 11.87 -31.31
C ALA A 46 6.53 11.56 -29.80
N LEU A 47 7.16 10.44 -29.42
CA LEU A 47 7.34 10.04 -28.01
C LEU A 47 8.00 11.14 -27.16
N LYS A 48 8.94 11.90 -27.75
CA LYS A 48 9.62 13.00 -27.06
C LYS A 48 8.63 14.08 -26.62
N GLN A 49 7.72 14.47 -27.50
CA GLN A 49 6.74 15.52 -27.24
C GLN A 49 5.72 15.07 -26.21
N ALA A 50 5.16 13.86 -26.38
CA ALA A 50 4.22 13.29 -25.40
C ALA A 50 4.86 13.13 -24.01
N GLY A 51 6.14 12.72 -23.97
CA GLY A 51 6.92 12.62 -22.74
C GLY A 51 7.16 13.95 -22.05
N GLN A 52 7.52 14.99 -22.79
CA GLN A 52 7.77 16.33 -22.24
C GLN A 52 6.53 16.91 -21.54
N LEU A 53 5.33 16.66 -22.09
CA LEU A 53 4.06 17.10 -21.49
C LEU A 53 3.75 16.44 -20.14
N ILE A 54 4.35 15.29 -19.86
CA ILE A 54 4.26 14.60 -18.56
C ILE A 54 5.60 14.60 -17.81
N SER A 55 6.48 15.56 -18.15
CA SER A 55 7.79 15.74 -17.51
C SER A 55 8.72 14.53 -17.55
N LEU A 56 8.62 13.69 -18.60
CA LEU A 56 9.51 12.56 -18.85
C LEU A 56 10.59 12.90 -19.88
N SER A 57 11.78 12.35 -19.68
CA SER A 57 12.84 12.35 -20.69
C SER A 57 12.49 11.42 -21.88
N LEU A 58 13.19 11.59 -23.00
CA LEU A 58 13.03 10.72 -24.17
C LEU A 58 13.25 9.24 -23.81
N ARG A 59 14.31 8.93 -23.05
CA ARG A 59 14.64 7.56 -22.64
C ARG A 59 13.53 6.95 -21.77
N SER A 60 12.96 7.73 -20.86
CA SER A 60 11.81 7.28 -20.04
C SER A 60 10.57 7.04 -20.89
N SER A 61 10.31 7.90 -21.86
CA SER A 61 9.18 7.78 -22.80
C SER A 61 9.29 6.54 -23.69
N GLN A 62 10.50 6.24 -24.18
CA GLN A 62 10.78 5.00 -24.92
C GLN A 62 10.58 3.75 -24.06
N ARG A 63 11.04 3.76 -22.80
CA ARG A 63 10.80 2.65 -21.87
C ARG A 63 9.31 2.46 -21.59
N LEU A 64 8.57 3.57 -21.46
CA LEU A 64 7.14 3.56 -21.25
C LEU A 64 6.39 2.97 -22.45
N TRP A 65 6.78 3.37 -23.66
CA TRP A 65 6.26 2.80 -24.90
C TRP A 65 6.56 1.30 -25.02
N LYS A 66 7.80 0.87 -24.73
CA LYS A 66 8.18 -0.55 -24.73
C LYS A 66 7.34 -1.36 -23.74
N LEU A 67 7.07 -0.81 -22.55
CA LEU A 67 6.23 -1.47 -21.54
C LEU A 67 4.78 -1.67 -22.06
N TYR A 68 4.23 -0.66 -22.74
CA TYR A 68 2.92 -0.78 -23.39
C TYR A 68 2.94 -1.81 -24.52
N GLN A 69 3.97 -1.84 -25.37
CA GLN A 69 4.07 -2.83 -26.44
C GLN A 69 4.13 -4.27 -25.91
N GLN A 70 4.74 -4.49 -24.74
CA GLN A 70 4.91 -5.81 -24.16
C GLN A 70 3.68 -6.34 -23.41
N GLY A 71 2.89 -5.46 -22.78
CA GLY A 71 1.77 -5.91 -21.92
C GLY A 71 0.54 -5.00 -21.95
N GLY A 72 0.43 -4.15 -22.97
CA GLY A 72 -0.69 -3.26 -23.20
C GLY A 72 -0.94 -2.27 -22.07
N LEU A 73 -2.19 -1.83 -21.96
CA LEU A 73 -2.61 -0.90 -20.92
C LEU A 73 -2.44 -1.50 -19.50
N ALA A 74 -2.65 -2.81 -19.33
CA ALA A 74 -2.50 -3.46 -18.03
C ALA A 74 -1.08 -3.34 -17.47
N ALA A 75 -0.06 -3.62 -18.29
CA ALA A 75 1.34 -3.45 -17.87
C ALA A 75 1.69 -1.98 -17.60
N LEU A 76 1.13 -1.06 -18.38
CA LEU A 76 1.34 0.37 -18.18
C LEU A 76 0.75 0.87 -16.84
N LEU A 77 -0.39 0.31 -16.45
CA LEU A 77 -1.08 0.64 -15.20
C LEU A 77 -0.54 -0.11 -13.99
N SER A 78 0.40 -1.04 -14.17
CA SER A 78 1.08 -1.70 -13.07
C SER A 78 1.90 -0.70 -12.26
N TYR A 79 1.59 -0.60 -10.96
CA TYR A 79 2.30 0.28 -10.04
C TYR A 79 3.58 -0.42 -9.57
N PRO A 80 4.77 0.08 -9.95
CA PRO A 80 6.03 -0.66 -9.77
C PRO A 80 6.54 -0.67 -8.32
N TYR A 81 5.95 0.16 -7.44
CA TYR A 81 6.45 0.33 -6.09
C TYR A 81 5.68 -0.55 -5.10
N HIS A 82 6.33 -1.64 -4.67
CA HIS A 82 5.78 -2.60 -3.70
C HIS A 82 6.22 -2.33 -2.25
N GLY A 83 6.96 -1.23 -2.03
CA GLY A 83 7.56 -0.90 -0.73
C GLY A 83 8.69 -1.85 -0.33
N LYS A 84 9.31 -1.60 0.83
CA LYS A 84 10.34 -2.49 1.36
C LYS A 84 9.70 -3.78 1.91
N PRO A 85 10.30 -4.96 1.64
CA PRO A 85 9.83 -6.21 2.22
C PRO A 85 9.90 -6.17 3.76
N CYS A 86 9.14 -7.05 4.41
CA CYS A 86 9.28 -7.21 5.86
C CYS A 86 10.71 -7.64 6.21
N ARG A 87 11.29 -7.10 7.28
CA ARG A 87 12.62 -7.54 7.75
C ARG A 87 12.57 -8.91 8.43
N LEU A 88 11.40 -9.31 8.94
CA LEU A 88 11.19 -10.65 9.48
C LEU A 88 10.86 -11.61 8.35
N SER A 89 11.47 -12.79 8.39
CA SER A 89 11.08 -13.93 7.55
C SER A 89 9.67 -14.42 7.93
N LYS A 90 9.09 -15.30 7.11
CA LYS A 90 7.79 -15.91 7.41
C LYS A 90 7.81 -16.70 8.72
N GLU A 91 8.89 -17.46 8.93
CA GLU A 91 9.12 -18.25 10.14
C GLU A 91 9.28 -17.38 11.38
N GLN A 92 10.10 -16.33 11.30
CA GLN A 92 10.29 -15.38 12.41
C GLN A 92 8.99 -14.63 12.74
N THR A 93 8.17 -14.36 11.72
CA THR A 93 6.84 -13.76 11.90
C THR A 93 5.89 -14.72 12.63
N ALA A 94 5.94 -16.03 12.34
CA ALA A 94 5.15 -17.04 13.04
C ALA A 94 5.58 -17.15 14.51
N GLN A 95 6.88 -17.28 14.77
CA GLN A 95 7.43 -17.32 16.13
C GLN A 95 7.04 -16.08 16.95
N LEU A 96 7.09 -14.89 16.33
CA LEU A 96 6.64 -13.66 16.97
C LEU A 96 5.14 -13.69 17.28
N LYS A 97 4.30 -14.28 16.41
CA LYS A 97 2.86 -14.42 16.71
C LYS A 97 2.61 -15.37 17.87
N ASP A 98 3.34 -16.48 17.94
CA ASP A 98 3.19 -17.44 19.03
C ASP A 98 3.60 -16.80 20.36
N TYR A 99 4.73 -16.09 20.36
CA TYR A 99 5.19 -15.30 21.49
C TYR A 99 4.17 -14.24 21.94
N LEU A 100 3.55 -13.52 20.99
CA LEU A 100 2.50 -12.53 21.30
C LEU A 100 1.18 -13.14 21.79
N SER A 101 0.94 -14.41 21.47
CA SER A 101 -0.26 -15.14 21.88
C SER A 101 -0.14 -15.66 23.31
N GLN A 102 1.08 -15.90 23.78
CA GLN A 102 1.36 -16.18 25.19
C GLN A 102 1.06 -14.91 26.00
N ASP A 103 0.36 -15.06 27.13
CA ASP A 103 -0.22 -13.92 27.85
C ASP A 103 0.78 -12.96 28.51
N GLY A 104 2.08 -13.21 28.36
CA GLY A 104 3.16 -12.44 28.97
C GLY A 104 3.49 -11.08 28.31
N VAL A 105 2.98 -10.79 27.11
CA VAL A 105 3.31 -9.51 26.42
C VAL A 105 2.22 -8.46 26.63
N GLN A 106 2.51 -7.45 27.44
CA GLN A 106 1.63 -6.30 27.68
C GLN A 106 2.07 -5.07 26.89
N PHE A 107 3.38 -4.90 26.68
CA PHE A 107 3.93 -3.66 26.14
C PHE A 107 4.71 -3.85 24.84
N LEU A 108 4.71 -2.80 24.02
CA LEU A 108 5.41 -2.78 22.73
C LEU A 108 6.94 -2.93 22.88
N HIS A 109 7.52 -2.49 24.00
CA HIS A 109 8.95 -2.58 24.23
C HIS A 109 9.41 -4.02 24.54
N GLU A 110 8.56 -4.84 25.14
CA GLU A 110 8.84 -6.28 25.39
C GLU A 110 8.93 -7.03 24.07
N ALA A 111 8.00 -6.78 23.15
CA ALA A 111 8.07 -7.35 21.81
C ALA A 111 9.29 -6.84 21.02
N LYS A 112 9.69 -5.58 21.23
CA LYS A 112 10.92 -5.05 20.63
C LYS A 112 12.15 -5.80 21.16
N ALA A 113 12.25 -5.97 22.48
CA ALA A 113 13.35 -6.69 23.12
C ALA A 113 13.41 -8.14 22.65
N TYR A 114 12.28 -8.84 22.55
CA TYR A 114 12.20 -10.20 22.02
C TYR A 114 12.75 -10.30 20.59
N ILE A 115 12.33 -9.40 19.70
CA ILE A 115 12.80 -9.38 18.30
C ILE A 115 14.32 -9.10 18.25
N GLU A 116 14.81 -8.19 19.07
CA GLU A 116 16.24 -7.86 19.14
C GLU A 116 17.07 -9.02 19.69
N GLN A 117 16.62 -9.69 20.75
CA GLN A 117 17.33 -10.81 21.37
C GLN A 117 17.27 -12.09 20.52
N ARG A 118 16.10 -12.44 19.98
CA ARG A 118 15.90 -13.70 19.26
C ARG A 118 16.36 -13.65 17.81
N PHE A 119 16.22 -12.51 17.15
CA PHE A 119 16.48 -12.36 15.72
C PHE A 119 17.60 -11.37 15.38
N GLY A 120 18.15 -10.64 16.35
CA GLY A 120 19.17 -9.62 16.10
C GLY A 120 18.66 -8.39 15.32
N LEU A 121 17.35 -8.22 15.19
CA LEU A 121 16.74 -7.19 14.35
C LEU A 121 16.27 -5.98 15.17
N ARG A 122 16.94 -4.84 14.99
CA ARG A 122 16.53 -3.59 15.65
C ARG A 122 15.36 -2.92 14.94
N TYR A 123 14.24 -2.74 15.65
CA TYR A 123 13.07 -2.00 15.17
C TYR A 123 12.89 -0.68 15.90
N SER A 124 12.55 0.38 15.16
CA SER A 124 12.02 1.60 15.77
C SER A 124 10.59 1.38 16.27
N ARG A 125 10.13 2.17 17.24
CA ARG A 125 8.74 2.11 17.75
C ARG A 125 7.70 2.23 16.64
N SER A 126 7.91 3.15 15.70
CA SER A 126 7.02 3.34 14.54
C SER A 126 7.09 2.18 13.56
N GLY A 127 8.28 1.60 13.34
CA GLY A 127 8.47 0.40 12.53
C GLY A 127 7.74 -0.81 13.11
N LEU A 128 7.83 -1.01 14.43
CA LEU A 128 7.16 -2.10 15.13
C LEU A 128 5.63 -1.93 15.11
N HIS A 129 5.12 -0.71 15.28
CA HIS A 129 3.68 -0.45 15.11
C HIS A 129 3.19 -0.78 13.70
N ARG A 130 3.93 -0.40 12.64
CA ARG A 130 3.58 -0.77 11.25
C ARG A 130 3.66 -2.28 11.01
N LEU A 131 4.65 -2.95 11.62
CA LEU A 131 4.77 -4.41 11.58
C LEU A 131 3.52 -5.08 12.19
N PHE A 132 3.10 -4.64 13.38
CA PHE A 132 1.92 -5.18 14.05
C PHE A 132 0.63 -4.92 13.28
N LYS A 133 0.50 -3.72 12.69
CA LYS A 133 -0.62 -3.40 11.79
C LYS A 133 -0.67 -4.36 10.59
N ARG A 134 0.48 -4.68 9.98
CA ARG A 134 0.59 -5.64 8.87
C ARG A 134 0.27 -7.07 9.32
N MET A 135 0.69 -7.46 10.52
CA MET A 135 0.41 -8.76 11.13
C MET A 135 -1.03 -8.89 11.66
N LYS A 136 -1.83 -7.81 11.62
CA LYS A 136 -3.19 -7.72 12.18
C LYS A 136 -3.27 -8.04 13.68
N VAL A 137 -2.20 -7.75 14.43
CA VAL A 137 -2.19 -7.91 15.90
C VAL A 137 -3.10 -6.84 16.52
N LYS A 138 -4.06 -7.27 17.33
CA LYS A 138 -4.96 -6.36 18.07
C LYS A 138 -4.32 -5.99 19.41
N LYS A 139 -4.58 -4.76 19.87
CA LYS A 139 -4.19 -4.35 21.21
C LYS A 139 -5.04 -5.11 22.24
N LYS A 140 -4.43 -5.55 23.34
CA LYS A 140 -5.14 -6.04 24.53
C LYS A 140 -5.77 -4.83 25.24
N THR A 141 -6.85 -4.29 24.69
CA THR A 141 -7.61 -3.20 25.33
C THR A 141 -8.77 -3.78 26.13
N GLY A 142 -8.98 -3.28 27.34
CA GLY A 142 -10.16 -3.62 28.14
C GLY A 142 -11.46 -3.24 27.43
N ARG A 143 -12.58 -3.80 27.88
CA ARG A 143 -13.91 -3.44 27.38
C ARG A 143 -14.13 -1.94 27.62
N PRO A 144 -14.58 -1.16 26.61
CA PRO A 144 -14.93 0.24 26.81
C PRO A 144 -15.92 0.39 27.97
N SER A 145 -15.59 1.24 28.94
CA SER A 145 -16.47 1.59 30.04
C SER A 145 -17.07 2.97 29.78
N ASN A 146 -18.36 3.13 30.06
CA ASN A 146 -19.02 4.44 29.98
C ASN A 146 -18.36 5.40 30.99
N TYR A 147 -18.05 6.63 30.57
CA TYR A 147 -17.46 7.65 31.43
C TYR A 147 -18.38 8.05 32.60
N ARG A 148 -19.70 7.92 32.44
CA ARG A 148 -20.71 8.18 33.49
C ARG A 148 -20.94 6.98 34.42
N LYS A 149 -20.16 5.91 34.27
CA LYS A 149 -20.34 4.72 35.09
C LYS A 149 -20.02 5.07 36.54
N ASP A 150 -21.05 5.08 37.38
CA ASP A 150 -20.87 5.22 38.82
C ASP A 150 -20.18 3.97 39.38
N GLU A 151 -18.91 4.12 39.76
CA GLU A 151 -18.13 3.04 40.35
C GLU A 151 -18.67 2.61 41.72
N LYS A 152 -19.27 3.53 42.49
CA LYS A 152 -19.82 3.23 43.81
C LYS A 152 -21.11 2.43 43.68
N GLY A 153 -22.03 2.88 42.83
CA GLY A 153 -23.25 2.14 42.49
C GLY A 153 -22.98 0.76 41.87
N ALA A 154 -21.99 0.65 40.98
CA ALA A 154 -21.62 -0.64 40.40
C ALA A 154 -21.05 -1.64 41.43
N LYS A 155 -20.31 -1.16 42.44
CA LYS A 155 -19.79 -1.98 43.53
C LYS A 155 -20.90 -2.39 44.50
N ALA A 156 -21.81 -1.48 44.84
CA ALA A 156 -22.97 -1.76 45.70
C ALA A 156 -23.89 -2.81 45.05
N PHE A 157 -24.23 -2.63 43.76
CA PHE A 157 -25.05 -3.56 42.99
C PHE A 157 -24.42 -4.96 42.88
N LYS A 158 -23.10 -5.06 42.70
CA LYS A 158 -22.40 -6.36 42.71
C LYS A 158 -22.46 -7.07 44.06
N LYS A 159 -22.48 -6.34 45.18
CA LYS A 159 -22.59 -6.91 46.52
C LYS A 159 -24.03 -7.31 46.86
N SER A 160 -25.04 -6.64 46.31
CA SER A 160 -26.45 -6.98 46.50
C SER A 160 -26.93 -8.14 45.63
N LEU A 161 -26.14 -8.58 44.66
CA LEU A 161 -26.38 -9.78 43.87
C LEU A 161 -25.95 -11.02 44.68
N GLU A 162 -26.84 -11.54 45.51
CA GLU A 162 -26.69 -12.90 46.03
C GLU A 162 -26.75 -13.89 44.84
N ARG A 163 -25.77 -14.80 44.80
CA ARG A 163 -25.73 -15.88 43.81
C ARG A 163 -26.87 -16.85 44.14
N TRP A 164 -27.80 -17.02 43.20
CA TRP A 164 -28.71 -18.17 43.17
C TRP A 164 -27.94 -19.46 42.92
#